data_AF-A0A935QV02-F1
#
_entry.id   AF-A0A935QV02-F1
#
_cell.length_a   1.000
_cell.length_b   1.000
_cell.length_c   1.000
_cell.angle_alpha   90.00
_cell.angle_beta   90.00
_cell.angle_gamma   90.00
#
_symmetry.space_group_name_H-M   'P 1'
#
loop_
_entity.id
_entity.type
_entity.pdbx_description
1 polymer ?
#
loop_
_entity_poly.entity_id
_entity_poly.type
_entity_poly.pdbx_seq_one_letter_code
_entity_poly.pdbx_strand_id
1 'polypeptide(L)'
;MRFALFALLFAACAAEAPPAAPPAPAAVVEAPAAPPAQAPPSRALPAIGWRVAVEDGEVPEAELAALQTVLRPCPPSTQEWGARVSGGALRRLGAIVADDLPPDEGVESCLRAGLEAKPPTTAAMLRLHHVDPELDAWRAQLQGLLNRVVGPQRGASCVMVTLRLGKDDVPAGPKLTRSSGDPTLDDAVMRALNAWKEPLPAPSKAARQRIEDSEVTLCVTGTTAR
;
A
#
# COMPACT_ATOMS: atom_id res chain seq x y z
N MET A 1 38.97 14.09 85.03
CA MET A 1 38.54 14.16 86.44
C MET A 1 37.36 13.22 86.63
N ARG A 2 37.39 12.44 87.71
CA ARG A 2 36.43 11.40 88.09
C ARG A 2 35.12 12.00 88.62
N PHE A 3 33.97 11.43 88.22
CA PHE A 3 32.72 11.24 88.99
C PHE A 3 31.97 10.13 88.22
N ALA A 4 31.78 8.87 88.66
CA ALA A 4 31.21 8.34 89.91
C ALA A 4 29.89 9.08 90.21
N LEU A 5 28.68 8.55 90.06
CA LEU A 5 27.99 7.39 90.62
C LEU A 5 26.62 7.35 89.86
N PHE A 6 25.81 6.30 89.74
CA PHE A 6 25.13 5.54 90.81
C PHE A 6 24.47 4.30 90.15
N ALA A 7 24.63 3.16 90.80
CA ALA A 7 23.85 1.94 90.55
C ALA A 7 22.50 2.01 91.29
N LEU A 8 21.46 1.34 90.78
CA LEU A 8 20.32 0.74 91.52
C LEU A 8 19.46 0.01 90.46
N LEU A 9 19.66 -1.31 90.27
CA LEU A 9 18.98 -2.45 90.92
C LEU A 9 17.45 -2.54 90.71
N PHE A 10 17.10 -3.62 89.99
CA PHE A 10 15.92 -4.51 90.10
C PHE A 10 14.51 -4.01 89.76
N ALA A 11 13.89 -4.67 88.79
CA ALA A 11 12.67 -5.45 89.04
C ALA A 11 12.39 -6.40 87.86
N ALA A 12 11.99 -7.62 88.20
CA ALA A 12 11.64 -8.72 87.34
C ALA A 12 10.35 -8.49 86.54
N CYS A 13 10.22 -9.13 85.38
CA CYS A 13 9.02 -9.90 85.05
C CYS A 13 9.24 -10.74 83.80
N ALA A 14 8.99 -12.04 83.91
CA ALA A 14 8.77 -12.92 82.78
C ALA A 14 7.38 -12.63 82.20
N ALA A 15 7.26 -12.56 80.87
CA ALA A 15 5.99 -12.79 80.19
C ALA A 15 6.23 -13.04 78.68
N GLU A 16 6.03 -14.29 78.30
CA GLU A 16 5.45 -14.79 77.05
C GLU A 16 5.47 -13.89 75.79
N ALA A 17 6.16 -14.39 74.75
CA ALA A 17 5.99 -13.90 73.39
C ALA A 17 4.60 -14.28 72.84
N PRO A 18 3.79 -13.34 72.33
CA PRO A 18 2.54 -13.68 71.65
C PRO A 18 2.82 -14.34 70.28
N PRO A 19 1.98 -15.29 69.84
CA PRO A 19 2.18 -16.01 68.60
C PRO A 19 2.09 -15.12 67.36
N ALA A 20 2.90 -15.45 66.36
CA ALA A 20 3.01 -14.75 65.08
C ALA A 20 1.65 -14.65 64.38
N ALA A 21 1.30 -13.42 63.97
CA ALA A 21 0.14 -13.15 63.13
C ALA A 21 0.27 -13.85 61.77
N PRO A 22 -0.83 -14.35 61.19
CA PRO A 22 -0.81 -14.95 59.86
C PRO A 22 -0.49 -13.89 58.79
N PRO A 23 0.21 -14.26 57.70
CA PRO A 23 0.57 -13.32 56.66
C PRO A 23 -0.68 -12.77 55.94
N ALA A 24 -0.65 -11.48 55.65
CA ALA A 24 -1.67 -10.79 54.86
C ALA A 24 -1.77 -11.40 53.44
N PRO A 25 -2.96 -11.45 52.83
CA PRO A 25 -3.12 -11.94 51.47
C PRO A 25 -2.32 -11.06 50.49
N ALA A 26 -1.57 -11.72 49.61
CA ALA A 26 -0.84 -11.08 48.53
C ALA A 26 -1.78 -10.20 47.71
N ALA A 27 -1.43 -8.93 47.57
CA ALA A 27 -2.08 -8.02 46.63
C ALA A 27 -2.05 -8.66 45.24
N VAL A 28 -3.22 -8.95 44.69
CA VAL A 28 -3.39 -9.34 43.30
C VAL A 28 -2.98 -8.11 42.48
N VAL A 29 -1.78 -8.16 41.92
CA VAL A 29 -1.34 -7.19 40.92
C VAL A 29 -2.19 -7.44 39.68
N GLU A 30 -3.18 -6.57 39.47
CA GLU A 30 -3.94 -6.50 38.23
C GLU A 30 -2.93 -6.27 37.09
N ALA A 31 -2.80 -7.26 36.21
CA ALA A 31 -1.94 -7.15 35.03
C ALA A 31 -2.42 -5.95 34.20
N PRO A 32 -1.53 -5.07 33.73
CA PRO A 32 -1.94 -3.93 32.92
C PRO A 32 -2.74 -4.43 31.72
N ALA A 33 -3.95 -3.90 31.57
CA ALA A 33 -4.82 -4.17 30.44
C ALA A 33 -4.03 -4.01 29.15
N ALA A 34 -4.00 -5.08 28.34
CA ALA A 34 -3.35 -5.07 27.05
C ALA A 34 -3.89 -3.87 26.23
N PRO A 35 -3.03 -3.09 25.56
CA PRO A 35 -3.49 -2.03 24.68
C PRO A 35 -4.45 -2.64 23.65
N PRO A 36 -5.53 -1.93 23.27
CA PRO A 36 -6.49 -2.46 22.32
C PRO A 36 -5.74 -2.91 21.08
N ALA A 37 -5.98 -4.16 20.68
CA ALA A 37 -5.40 -4.75 19.49
C ALA A 37 -5.61 -3.77 18.33
N GLN A 38 -4.52 -3.25 17.77
CA GLN A 38 -4.58 -2.55 16.49
C GLN A 38 -5.32 -3.48 15.55
N ALA A 39 -6.45 -3.01 15.01
CA ALA A 39 -7.13 -3.72 13.94
C ALA A 39 -6.05 -4.05 12.90
N PRO A 40 -5.98 -5.30 12.40
CA PRO A 40 -5.07 -5.62 11.32
C PRO A 40 -5.30 -4.58 10.22
N PRO A 41 -4.25 -4.04 9.57
CA PRO A 41 -4.42 -3.07 8.52
C PRO A 41 -5.45 -3.66 7.57
N SER A 42 -6.61 -3.00 7.45
CA SER A 42 -7.68 -3.45 6.57
C SER A 42 -7.00 -3.69 5.24
N ARG A 43 -6.91 -4.95 4.82
CA ARG A 43 -6.51 -5.30 3.47
C ARG A 43 -7.49 -4.54 2.60
N ALA A 44 -7.05 -3.40 2.08
CA ALA A 44 -7.81 -2.63 1.12
C ALA A 44 -8.16 -3.64 0.04
N LEU A 45 -9.44 -3.98 -0.07
CA LEU A 45 -9.95 -4.68 -1.24
C LEU A 45 -9.36 -3.93 -2.44
N PRO A 46 -8.72 -4.61 -3.41
CA PRO A 46 -8.21 -3.90 -4.58
C PRO A 46 -9.39 -3.12 -5.15
N ALA A 47 -9.29 -1.79 -5.09
CA ALA A 47 -10.39 -0.91 -5.46
C ALA A 47 -10.71 -1.20 -6.94
N ILE A 48 -11.88 -1.78 -7.19
CA ILE A 48 -12.37 -2.02 -8.53
C ILE A 48 -12.88 -0.69 -9.08
N GLY A 49 -12.35 -0.27 -10.23
CA GLY A 49 -12.77 0.95 -10.90
C GLY A 49 -11.77 2.09 -10.76
N TRP A 50 -12.25 3.32 -10.69
CA TRP A 50 -11.40 4.50 -10.69
C TRP A 50 -10.69 4.69 -9.34
N ARG A 51 -9.35 4.72 -9.37
CA ARG A 51 -8.53 5.15 -8.25
C ARG A 51 -8.29 6.66 -8.35
N VAL A 52 -8.40 7.31 -7.19
CA VAL A 52 -8.19 8.75 -7.03
C VAL A 52 -6.94 8.95 -6.17
N ALA A 53 -5.95 9.64 -6.71
CA ALA A 53 -4.75 10.09 -6.01
C ALA A 53 -4.75 11.62 -5.93
N VAL A 54 -4.28 12.17 -4.80
CA VAL A 54 -4.11 13.61 -4.65
C VAL A 54 -2.70 13.96 -5.12
N GLU A 55 -2.59 14.82 -6.14
CA GLU A 55 -1.32 15.35 -6.61
C GLU A 55 -0.91 16.63 -5.88
N ASP A 56 -1.89 17.46 -5.54
CA ASP A 56 -1.68 18.72 -4.79
C ASP A 56 -2.90 19.02 -3.92
N GLY A 57 -2.67 19.59 -2.74
CA GLY A 57 -3.66 19.84 -1.70
C GLY A 57 -3.84 18.68 -0.70
N GLU A 58 -4.83 18.80 0.17
CA GLU A 58 -5.13 17.81 1.21
C GLU A 58 -6.61 17.42 1.12
N VAL A 59 -6.88 16.16 0.77
CA VAL A 59 -8.25 15.60 0.71
C VAL A 59 -8.36 14.51 1.76
N PRO A 60 -9.35 14.57 2.66
CA PRO A 60 -9.56 13.52 3.65
C PRO A 60 -9.74 12.15 2.99
N GLU A 61 -9.15 11.10 3.59
CA GLU A 61 -9.23 9.73 3.06
C GLU A 61 -10.68 9.25 2.86
N ALA A 62 -11.59 9.67 3.76
CA ALA A 62 -13.02 9.38 3.64
C ALA A 62 -13.67 10.03 2.39
N GLU A 63 -13.21 11.22 1.98
CA GLU A 63 -13.67 11.87 0.76
C GLU A 63 -13.11 11.18 -0.48
N LEU A 64 -11.84 10.75 -0.45
CA LEU A 64 -11.24 9.95 -1.54
C LEU A 64 -11.98 8.62 -1.74
N ALA A 65 -12.28 7.90 -0.67
CA ALA A 65 -13.04 6.66 -0.73
C ALA A 65 -14.47 6.86 -1.29
N ALA A 66 -15.10 7.97 -0.91
CA ALA A 66 -16.41 8.34 -1.42
C ALA A 66 -16.37 8.69 -2.92
N LEU A 67 -15.34 9.40 -3.37
CA LEU A 67 -15.12 9.68 -4.79
C LEU A 67 -14.95 8.41 -5.60
N GLN A 68 -14.08 7.49 -5.15
CA GLN A 68 -13.89 6.20 -5.82
C GLN A 68 -15.20 5.40 -5.94
N THR A 69 -16.09 5.52 -4.96
CA THR A 69 -17.40 4.87 -4.99
C THR A 69 -18.32 5.49 -6.05
N VAL A 70 -18.35 6.82 -6.16
CA VAL A 70 -19.18 7.55 -7.13
C VAL A 70 -18.65 7.39 -8.56
N LEU A 71 -17.34 7.21 -8.73
CA LEU A 71 -16.69 7.02 -10.03
C LEU A 71 -16.69 5.56 -10.49
N ARG A 72 -16.98 4.59 -9.61
CA ARG A 72 -17.07 3.16 -9.95
C ARG A 72 -17.92 2.81 -11.18
N PRO A 73 -19.11 3.40 -11.42
CA PRO A 73 -19.92 3.08 -12.60
C PRO A 73 -19.35 3.66 -13.90
N CYS A 74 -18.34 4.53 -13.84
CA CYS A 74 -17.79 5.14 -15.04
C CYS A 74 -17.06 4.13 -15.91
N PRO A 75 -17.16 4.27 -17.25
CA PRO A 75 -16.53 3.35 -18.15
C PRO A 75 -15.01 3.32 -17.91
N PRO A 76 -14.40 2.14 -18.05
CA PRO A 76 -12.97 1.98 -17.90
C PRO A 76 -12.21 2.70 -19.02
N SER A 77 -11.07 3.31 -18.68
CA SER A 77 -10.20 4.02 -19.63
C SER A 77 -8.74 3.62 -19.41
N THR A 78 -7.95 3.58 -20.49
CA THR A 78 -6.49 3.45 -20.42
C THR A 78 -5.81 4.79 -20.19
N GLN A 79 -6.52 5.90 -20.41
CA GLN A 79 -6.03 7.25 -20.16
C GLN A 79 -6.12 7.58 -18.67
N GLU A 80 -5.10 8.28 -18.18
CA GLU A 80 -5.17 8.94 -16.88
C GLU A 80 -5.85 10.30 -17.04
N TRP A 81 -6.54 10.74 -16.00
CA TRP A 81 -7.30 11.99 -16.01
C TRP A 81 -6.90 12.87 -14.85
N GLY A 82 -6.78 14.17 -15.12
CA GLY A 82 -6.50 15.19 -14.13
C GLY A 82 -7.77 15.97 -13.84
N ALA A 83 -8.12 16.10 -12.56
CA ALA A 83 -9.22 16.92 -12.11
C ALA A 83 -8.73 18.00 -11.14
N ARG A 84 -9.17 19.24 -11.32
CA ARG A 84 -8.94 20.32 -10.37
C ARG A 84 -10.25 20.68 -9.71
N VAL A 85 -10.28 20.60 -8.38
CA VAL A 85 -11.44 20.96 -7.56
C VAL A 85 -11.05 22.15 -6.68
N SER A 86 -11.96 23.09 -6.51
CA SER A 86 -11.73 24.26 -5.65
C SER A 86 -13.05 24.77 -5.07
N GLY A 87 -13.13 24.76 -3.74
CA GLY A 87 -14.28 25.22 -2.97
C GLY A 87 -15.53 24.37 -3.21
N GLY A 88 -15.38 23.03 -3.21
CA GLY A 88 -16.50 22.12 -3.46
C GLY A 88 -17.05 22.17 -4.89
N ALA A 89 -16.22 22.56 -5.88
CA ALA A 89 -16.64 22.62 -7.28
C ALA A 89 -15.53 22.12 -8.21
N LEU A 90 -15.92 21.30 -9.19
CA LEU A 90 -15.03 20.89 -10.28
C LEU A 90 -14.73 22.10 -11.17
N ARG A 91 -13.44 22.44 -11.30
CA ARG A 91 -12.98 23.57 -12.12
C ARG A 91 -12.47 23.12 -13.47
N ARG A 92 -11.79 21.98 -13.50
CA ARG A 92 -11.21 21.41 -14.72
C ARG A 92 -11.19 19.91 -14.62
N LEU A 93 -11.45 19.25 -15.73
CA LEU A 93 -11.23 17.83 -15.95
C LEU A 93 -10.62 17.69 -17.34
N GLY A 94 -9.68 16.76 -17.51
CA GLY A 94 -9.17 16.39 -18.83
C GLY A 94 -8.20 15.23 -18.75
N ALA A 95 -7.97 14.56 -19.87
CA ALA A 95 -6.97 13.51 -19.96
C ALA A 95 -5.57 14.08 -19.71
N ILE A 96 -4.77 13.38 -18.92
CA ILE A 96 -3.33 13.62 -18.76
C ILE A 96 -2.69 12.92 -19.95
N VAL A 97 -2.36 13.71 -20.96
CA VAL A 97 -1.92 13.20 -22.27
C VAL A 97 -0.60 12.44 -22.11
N ALA A 98 -0.58 11.16 -22.51
CA ALA A 98 0.65 10.41 -22.76
C ALA A 98 0.97 10.33 -24.27
N ASP A 99 -0.03 10.33 -25.16
CA ASP A 99 0.12 10.33 -26.62
C ASP A 99 -1.16 10.88 -27.29
N ASP A 100 -1.10 11.23 -28.58
CA ASP A 100 -2.09 11.89 -29.48
C ASP A 100 -3.50 11.24 -29.60
N LEU A 101 -3.95 10.48 -28.61
CA LEU A 101 -5.29 9.93 -28.54
C LEU A 101 -6.28 11.01 -28.10
N PRO A 102 -7.38 11.23 -28.85
CA PRO A 102 -8.43 12.13 -28.39
C PRO A 102 -9.02 11.63 -27.07
N PRO A 103 -9.44 12.55 -26.18
CA PRO A 103 -10.09 12.17 -24.93
C PRO A 103 -11.38 11.40 -25.23
N ASP A 104 -11.62 10.32 -24.49
CA ASP A 104 -12.88 9.57 -24.58
C ASP A 104 -14.00 10.42 -23.93
N GLU A 105 -14.87 10.99 -24.78
CA GLU A 105 -15.96 11.87 -24.34
C GLU A 105 -16.95 11.18 -23.38
N GLY A 106 -17.14 9.85 -23.53
CA GLY A 106 -18.01 9.07 -22.65
C GLY A 106 -17.41 8.89 -21.26
N VAL A 107 -16.11 8.65 -21.20
CA VAL A 107 -15.34 8.64 -19.94
C VAL A 107 -15.34 10.02 -19.30
N GLU A 108 -15.01 11.07 -20.06
CA GLU A 108 -14.99 12.44 -19.56
C GLU A 108 -16.33 12.83 -18.95
N SER A 109 -17.42 12.60 -19.69
CA SER A 109 -18.77 12.97 -19.24
C SER A 109 -19.14 12.24 -17.94
N CYS A 110 -18.79 10.96 -17.79
CA CYS A 110 -19.10 10.23 -16.56
C CYS A 110 -18.24 10.70 -15.38
N LEU A 111 -16.93 10.86 -15.59
CA LEU A 111 -16.02 11.34 -14.56
C LEU A 111 -16.43 12.72 -14.06
N ARG A 112 -16.79 13.61 -14.99
CA ARG A 112 -17.33 14.94 -14.70
C ARG A 112 -18.59 14.84 -13.84
N ALA A 113 -19.58 14.06 -14.26
CA ALA A 113 -20.82 13.89 -13.50
C ALA A 113 -20.58 13.34 -12.10
N GLY A 114 -19.66 12.38 -11.93
CA GLY A 114 -19.33 11.82 -10.63
C GLY A 114 -18.61 12.83 -9.70
N LEU A 115 -17.65 13.57 -10.23
CA LEU A 115 -16.93 14.63 -9.50
C LEU A 115 -17.83 15.81 -9.13
N GLU A 116 -18.81 16.16 -9.98
CA GLU A 116 -19.79 17.21 -9.71
C GLU A 116 -20.87 16.77 -8.73
N ALA A 117 -21.23 15.47 -8.71
CA ALA A 117 -22.16 14.92 -7.75
C ALA A 117 -21.58 14.88 -6.32
N LYS A 118 -20.25 14.71 -6.19
CA LYS A 118 -19.57 14.67 -4.90
C LYS A 118 -18.19 15.34 -4.95
N PRO A 119 -18.13 16.66 -5.14
CA PRO A 119 -16.85 17.35 -5.24
C PRO A 119 -16.16 17.34 -3.87
N PRO A 120 -14.84 17.09 -3.82
CA PRO A 120 -14.08 17.24 -2.59
C PRO A 120 -14.23 18.65 -2.04
N THR A 121 -14.31 18.74 -0.71
CA THR A 121 -14.57 20.00 -0.02
C THR A 121 -13.35 20.93 -0.05
N THR A 122 -12.16 20.33 -0.07
CA THR A 122 -10.89 21.03 -0.15
C THR A 122 -10.48 21.30 -1.59
N ALA A 123 -9.68 22.35 -1.77
CA ALA A 123 -9.05 22.60 -3.06
C ALA A 123 -7.95 21.55 -3.28
N ALA A 124 -8.04 20.81 -4.37
CA ALA A 124 -7.10 19.75 -4.69
C ALA A 124 -6.96 19.54 -6.19
N MET A 125 -5.77 19.10 -6.58
CA MET A 125 -5.53 18.47 -7.86
C MET A 125 -5.55 16.96 -7.68
N LEU A 126 -6.40 16.29 -8.43
CA LEU A 126 -6.62 14.86 -8.38
C LEU A 126 -6.14 14.22 -9.66
N ARG A 127 -5.50 13.07 -9.53
CA ARG A 127 -5.18 12.16 -10.62
C ARG A 127 -6.05 10.92 -10.52
N LEU A 128 -6.73 10.63 -11.61
CA LEU A 128 -7.69 9.55 -11.75
C LEU A 128 -7.12 8.54 -12.73
N HIS A 129 -7.05 7.29 -12.33
CA HIS A 129 -6.71 6.20 -13.24
C HIS A 129 -7.63 5.03 -12.99
N HIS A 130 -8.06 4.37 -14.05
CA HIS A 130 -8.89 3.19 -13.92
C HIS A 130 -8.03 2.00 -13.51
N VAL A 131 -8.42 1.33 -12.43
CA VAL A 131 -7.82 0.09 -11.95
C VAL A 131 -8.71 -1.07 -12.36
N ASP A 132 -8.19 -1.92 -13.24
CA ASP A 132 -8.79 -3.20 -13.55
C ASP A 132 -8.24 -4.26 -12.57
N PRO A 133 -9.06 -4.82 -11.67
CA PRO A 133 -8.60 -5.76 -10.66
C PRO A 133 -8.06 -7.06 -11.27
N GLU A 134 -8.57 -7.50 -12.42
CA GLU A 134 -8.08 -8.71 -13.08
C GLU A 134 -6.72 -8.44 -13.74
N LEU A 135 -6.55 -7.27 -14.37
CA LEU A 135 -5.26 -6.86 -14.92
C LEU A 135 -4.22 -6.64 -13.82
N ASP A 136 -4.59 -5.99 -12.71
CA ASP A 136 -3.70 -5.74 -11.58
C ASP A 136 -3.31 -7.05 -10.88
N ALA A 137 -4.26 -7.96 -10.65
CA ALA A 137 -3.97 -9.28 -10.09
C ALA A 137 -3.01 -10.06 -10.99
N TRP A 138 -3.24 -10.02 -12.31
CA TRP A 138 -2.36 -10.65 -13.27
C TRP A 138 -0.96 -10.01 -13.33
N ARG A 139 -0.86 -8.67 -13.31
CA ARG A 139 0.41 -7.93 -13.22
C ARG A 139 1.18 -8.28 -11.95
N ALA A 140 0.50 -8.35 -10.81
CA ALA A 140 1.09 -8.74 -9.54
C ALA A 140 1.60 -10.19 -9.57
N GLN A 141 0.86 -11.10 -10.19
CA GLN A 141 1.30 -12.49 -10.40
C GLN A 141 2.56 -12.55 -11.27
N LEU A 142 2.59 -11.80 -12.37
CA LEU A 142 3.73 -11.74 -13.28
C LEU A 142 4.96 -11.10 -12.63
N GLN A 143 4.78 -10.00 -11.90
CA GLN A 143 5.82 -9.36 -11.10
C GLN A 143 6.39 -10.31 -10.05
N GLY A 144 5.52 -11.07 -9.37
CA GLY A 144 5.94 -12.09 -8.39
C GLY A 144 6.75 -13.23 -9.02
N LEU A 145 6.40 -13.67 -10.23
CA LEU A 145 7.19 -14.64 -10.98
C LEU A 145 8.56 -14.09 -11.36
N LEU A 146 8.63 -12.87 -11.91
CA LEU A 146 9.88 -12.23 -12.28
C LEU A 146 10.79 -12.01 -11.07
N ASN A 147 10.25 -11.49 -9.96
CA ASN A 147 11.00 -11.32 -8.72
C ASN A 147 11.57 -12.65 -8.20
N ARG A 148 10.87 -13.78 -8.38
CA ARG A 148 11.39 -15.11 -8.03
C ARG A 148 12.53 -15.57 -8.93
N VAL A 149 12.44 -15.33 -10.24
CA VAL A 149 13.47 -15.73 -11.21
C VAL A 149 14.73 -14.87 -11.09
N VAL A 150 14.56 -13.57 -10.87
CA VAL A 150 15.66 -12.63 -10.65
C VAL A 150 16.37 -12.91 -9.32
N GLY A 151 15.64 -13.44 -8.35
CA GLY A 151 16.16 -13.75 -7.03
C GLY A 151 16.40 -12.51 -6.17
N PRO A 152 16.79 -12.70 -4.89
CA PRO A 152 16.95 -11.63 -3.91
C PRO A 152 18.02 -10.60 -4.35
N GLN A 153 17.61 -9.34 -4.51
CA GLN A 153 18.51 -8.22 -4.80
C GLN A 153 18.67 -7.31 -3.57
N ARG A 154 19.82 -6.66 -3.45
CA ARG A 154 20.12 -5.76 -2.34
C ARG A 154 19.67 -4.34 -2.67
N GLY A 155 18.52 -3.93 -2.12
CA GLY A 155 18.05 -2.56 -2.25
C GLY A 155 16.54 -2.46 -2.25
N ALA A 156 16.02 -1.26 -2.03
CA ALA A 156 14.60 -0.94 -2.19
C ALA A 156 14.31 -0.27 -3.56
N SER A 157 15.17 -0.52 -4.55
CA SER A 157 15.04 0.08 -5.88
C SER A 157 14.18 -0.81 -6.78
N CYS A 158 13.50 -0.16 -7.72
CA CYS A 158 12.63 -0.81 -8.69
C CYS A 158 13.12 -0.48 -10.10
N VAL A 159 13.30 -1.50 -10.93
CA VAL A 159 13.51 -1.33 -12.36
C VAL A 159 12.15 -1.40 -13.06
N MET A 160 11.87 -0.42 -13.91
CA MET A 160 10.68 -0.45 -14.75
C MET A 160 11.04 -1.10 -16.07
N VAL A 161 10.33 -2.18 -16.39
CA VAL A 161 10.49 -2.93 -17.64
C VAL A 161 9.17 -3.02 -18.36
N THR A 162 9.21 -2.84 -19.67
CA THR A 162 8.07 -3.04 -20.55
C THR A 162 8.32 -4.30 -21.37
N LEU A 163 7.35 -5.19 -21.37
CA LEU A 163 7.40 -6.45 -22.11
C LEU A 163 6.17 -6.56 -23.02
N ARG A 164 6.37 -7.08 -24.23
CA ARG A 164 5.28 -7.39 -25.14
C ARG A 164 4.90 -8.86 -25.00
N LEU A 165 3.62 -9.17 -24.89
CA LEU A 165 3.11 -10.53 -24.97
C LEU A 165 3.20 -10.97 -26.43
N GLY A 166 4.12 -11.88 -26.71
CA GLY A 166 4.30 -12.48 -28.02
C GLY A 166 3.23 -13.53 -28.33
N LYS A 167 3.43 -14.25 -29.44
CA LYS A 167 2.63 -15.46 -29.72
C LYS A 167 2.85 -16.47 -28.59
N ASP A 168 1.78 -17.17 -28.21
CA ASP A 168 1.78 -18.17 -27.13
C ASP A 168 2.13 -17.60 -25.73
N ASP A 169 1.89 -16.30 -25.50
CA ASP A 169 2.13 -15.60 -24.23
C ASP A 169 3.58 -15.64 -23.75
N VAL A 170 4.53 -15.87 -24.66
CA VAL A 170 5.96 -15.76 -24.39
C VAL A 170 6.37 -14.28 -24.44
N PRO A 171 7.15 -13.77 -23.46
CA PRO A 171 7.58 -12.38 -23.49
C PRO A 171 8.47 -12.12 -24.71
N ALA A 172 8.15 -11.10 -25.49
CA ALA A 172 8.87 -10.68 -26.67
C ALA A 172 9.40 -9.24 -26.49
N GLY A 173 10.64 -9.01 -26.91
CA GLY A 173 11.27 -7.69 -26.94
C GLY A 173 11.19 -6.92 -25.62
N PRO A 174 11.66 -7.47 -24.48
CA PRO A 174 11.70 -6.73 -23.22
C PRO A 174 12.55 -5.47 -23.38
N LYS A 175 12.08 -4.37 -22.80
CA LYS A 175 12.77 -3.07 -22.81
C LYS A 175 12.82 -2.52 -21.39
N LEU A 176 13.95 -1.92 -21.05
CA LEU A 176 14.11 -1.18 -19.81
C LEU A 176 13.58 0.25 -20.03
N THR A 177 12.48 0.59 -19.37
CA THR A 177 11.85 1.92 -19.47
C THR A 177 12.33 2.87 -18.39
N ARG A 178 12.77 2.35 -17.24
CA ARG A 178 13.46 3.13 -16.21
C ARG A 178 14.45 2.26 -15.46
N SER A 179 15.69 2.73 -15.38
CA SER A 179 16.74 2.12 -14.54
C SER A 179 16.39 2.25 -13.07
N SER A 180 16.73 1.22 -12.30
CA SER A 180 16.60 1.24 -10.84
C SER A 180 17.68 2.08 -10.14
N GLY A 181 18.73 2.47 -10.87
CA GLY A 181 19.97 3.03 -10.29
C GLY A 181 20.94 1.97 -9.76
N ASP A 182 20.55 0.68 -9.74
CA ASP A 182 21.44 -0.45 -9.50
C ASP A 182 21.64 -1.23 -10.82
N PRO A 183 22.82 -1.13 -11.46
CA PRO A 183 23.08 -1.83 -12.72
C PRO A 183 23.02 -3.35 -12.56
N THR A 184 23.27 -3.87 -11.35
CA THR A 184 23.20 -5.31 -11.06
C THR A 184 21.76 -5.81 -11.16
N LEU A 185 20.81 -5.07 -10.59
CA LEU A 185 19.37 -5.37 -10.69
C LEU A 185 18.89 -5.23 -12.12
N ASP A 186 19.25 -4.13 -12.80
CA ASP A 186 18.84 -3.88 -14.19
C ASP A 186 19.32 -5.01 -15.12
N ASP A 187 20.59 -5.41 -15.03
CA ASP A 187 21.17 -6.51 -15.83
C ASP A 187 20.56 -7.86 -15.48
N ALA A 188 20.30 -8.14 -14.19
CA ALA A 188 19.68 -9.39 -13.75
C ALA A 188 18.26 -9.52 -14.30
N VAL A 189 17.47 -8.44 -14.27
CA VAL A 189 16.10 -8.42 -14.80
C VAL A 189 16.11 -8.59 -16.31
N MET A 190 16.94 -7.84 -17.04
CA MET A 190 17.02 -7.97 -18.49
C MET A 190 17.54 -9.34 -18.93
N ARG A 191 18.49 -9.94 -18.20
CA ARG A 191 18.95 -11.31 -18.46
C ARG A 191 17.85 -12.34 -18.22
N ALA A 192 17.12 -12.22 -17.12
CA ALA A 192 16.00 -13.12 -16.80
C ALA A 192 14.93 -13.07 -17.89
N LEU A 193 14.55 -11.86 -18.34
CA LEU A 193 13.55 -11.68 -19.40
C LEU A 193 14.04 -12.20 -20.75
N ASN A 194 15.30 -11.94 -21.13
CA ASN A 194 15.87 -12.42 -22.40
C ASN A 194 16.09 -13.95 -22.42
N ALA A 195 16.31 -14.57 -21.26
CA ALA A 195 16.44 -16.01 -21.13
C ALA A 195 15.09 -16.74 -20.99
N TRP A 196 13.99 -16.00 -20.83
CA TRP A 196 12.66 -16.55 -20.59
C TRP A 196 12.12 -17.25 -21.84
N LYS A 197 11.78 -18.53 -21.70
CA LYS A 197 11.25 -19.37 -22.80
C LYS A 197 9.90 -20.00 -22.51
N GLU A 198 9.46 -19.93 -21.27
CA GLU A 198 8.19 -20.50 -20.84
C GLU A 198 7.04 -19.51 -21.07
N PRO A 199 5.82 -20.00 -21.32
CA PRO A 199 4.66 -19.13 -21.42
C PRO A 199 4.44 -18.39 -20.10
N LEU A 200 4.16 -17.09 -20.18
CA LEU A 200 3.71 -16.32 -19.03
C LEU A 200 2.34 -16.82 -18.56
N PRO A 201 1.94 -16.59 -17.30
CA PRO A 201 0.57 -16.84 -16.90
C PRO A 201 -0.38 -16.14 -17.88
N ALA A 202 -1.34 -16.86 -18.43
CA ALA A 202 -2.27 -16.28 -19.38
C ALA A 202 -3.17 -15.26 -18.66
N PRO A 203 -3.27 -14.01 -19.16
CA PRO A 203 -4.23 -13.06 -18.63
C PRO A 203 -5.66 -13.57 -18.88
N SER A 204 -6.60 -13.18 -18.01
CA SER A 204 -8.02 -13.40 -18.25
C SER A 204 -8.44 -12.75 -19.58
N LYS A 205 -9.59 -13.16 -20.14
CA LYS A 205 -10.10 -12.55 -21.38
C LYS A 205 -10.31 -11.04 -21.22
N ALA A 206 -10.79 -10.58 -20.06
CA ALA A 206 -10.98 -9.16 -19.79
C ALA A 206 -9.64 -8.43 -19.63
N ALA A 207 -8.69 -8.99 -18.87
CA ALA A 207 -7.35 -8.43 -18.76
C ALA A 207 -6.65 -8.33 -20.12
N ARG A 208 -6.75 -9.36 -20.98
CA ARG A 208 -6.16 -9.35 -22.32
C ARG A 208 -6.71 -8.25 -23.22
N GLN A 209 -8.01 -7.94 -23.13
CA GLN A 209 -8.62 -6.84 -23.88
C GLN A 209 -8.11 -5.46 -23.43
N ARG A 210 -7.49 -5.37 -22.25
CA ARG A 210 -6.98 -4.12 -21.66
C ARG A 210 -5.47 -3.95 -21.80
N ILE A 211 -4.76 -4.98 -22.25
CA ILE A 211 -3.33 -4.88 -22.53
C ILE A 211 -3.18 -4.24 -23.91
N GLU A 212 -3.00 -2.92 -23.91
CA GLU A 212 -2.75 -2.10 -25.11
C GLU A 212 -1.50 -2.58 -25.85
N ASP A 213 -1.59 -2.76 -27.17
CA ASP A 213 -0.52 -3.27 -28.03
C ASP A 213 0.16 -4.59 -27.59
N SER A 214 -0.49 -5.32 -26.69
CA SER A 214 0.09 -6.46 -25.98
C SER A 214 1.28 -6.08 -25.08
N GLU A 215 1.46 -4.81 -24.73
CA GLU A 215 2.57 -4.32 -23.89
C GLU A 215 2.16 -4.12 -22.43
N VAL A 216 3.07 -4.47 -21.52
CA VAL A 216 2.86 -4.39 -20.07
C VAL A 216 4.11 -3.84 -19.42
N THR A 217 3.95 -2.78 -18.63
CA THR A 217 5.02 -2.21 -17.82
C THR A 217 4.93 -2.73 -16.38
N LEU A 218 6.04 -3.23 -15.86
CA LEU A 218 6.16 -3.82 -14.53
C LEU A 218 7.28 -3.18 -13.73
N CYS A 219 7.06 -3.06 -12.43
CA CYS A 219 8.06 -2.67 -11.46
C CYS A 219 8.70 -3.93 -10.85
N VAL A 220 9.96 -4.23 -11.16
CA VAL A 220 10.67 -5.42 -10.66
C VAL A 220 11.71 -4.97 -9.64
N THR A 221 11.70 -5.59 -8.47
CA THR A 221 12.58 -5.20 -7.34
C THR A 221 13.58 -6.31 -6.98
N GLY A 222 13.38 -7.53 -7.46
CA GLY A 222 14.15 -8.68 -7.02
C GLY A 222 13.92 -9.04 -5.55
N THR A 223 12.83 -8.58 -4.94
CA THR A 223 12.43 -8.99 -3.59
C THR A 223 11.19 -9.87 -3.69
N THR A 224 11.20 -11.04 -3.07
CA THR A 224 9.97 -11.80 -2.83
C THR A 224 9.18 -11.11 -1.73
N ALA A 225 7.93 -10.74 -2.01
CA ALA A 225 6.99 -10.38 -0.95
C ALA A 225 6.90 -11.59 0.00
N ARG A 226 7.27 -11.40 1.27
CA ARG A 226 7.15 -12.41 2.32
C ARG A 226 5.71 -12.57 2.76
#